data_AF-A0A327HTN7-F1
#
_entry.id   AF-A0A327HTN7-F1
#
_cell.length_a   1.000
_cell.length_b   1.000
_cell.length_c   1.000
_cell.angle_alpha   90.00
_cell.angle_beta   90.00
_cell.angle_gamma   90.00
#
_symmetry.space_group_name_H-M   'P 1'
#
loop_
_entity.id
_entity.type
_entity.pdbx_description
1 polymer ?
#
loop_
_entity_poly.entity_id
_entity_poly.type
_entity_poly.pdbx_seq_one_letter_code
_entity_poly.pdbx_strand_id
1 'polypeptide(L)'
;MSGWWLQWWIGLFMIVCGFSMGRMGPAFSRSKIGYPLALFGLGLAFFAPEGLVDNEITASETLNHTLYWTIPGIVGCYALFKGASIYNVTKPVLLFSGWSIVAISWYIMINYSEPFTHDITSTLVTIIGLLFVFVVHIIAVRFVESRPLSDETVEPLSESEKTYVTTVLSRNLGNRGEQ
;
A
#
# COMPACT_ATOMS: atom_id res chain seq x y z
N MET A 1 -9.54 -3.86 26.99
CA MET A 1 -8.36 -3.02 26.72
C MET A 1 -8.80 -1.93 25.76
N SER A 2 -8.41 -0.69 25.99
CA SER A 2 -8.82 0.39 25.10
C SER A 2 -8.08 0.26 23.75
N GLY A 3 -8.66 0.75 22.66
CA GLY A 3 -8.02 0.73 21.34
C GLY A 3 -6.94 1.81 21.14
N TRP A 4 -6.48 2.46 22.21
CA TRP A 4 -5.60 3.64 22.11
C TRP A 4 -4.18 3.31 21.66
N TRP A 5 -3.74 2.06 21.75
CA TRP A 5 -2.47 1.61 21.16
C TRP A 5 -2.43 1.80 19.62
N LEU A 6 -3.60 1.79 18.96
CA LEU A 6 -3.69 2.06 17.52
C LEU A 6 -3.37 3.54 17.20
N GLN A 7 -3.68 4.46 18.12
CA GLN A 7 -3.33 5.88 17.99
C GLN A 7 -1.81 6.06 17.89
N TRP A 8 -1.04 5.26 18.63
CA TRP A 8 0.41 5.29 18.58
C TRP A 8 0.95 4.89 17.20
N TRP A 9 0.45 3.79 16.62
CA TRP A 9 0.80 3.37 15.26
C TRP A 9 0.39 4.38 14.19
N ILE A 10 -0.80 4.96 14.31
CA ILE A 10 -1.28 6.01 13.40
C ILE A 10 -0.37 7.24 13.50
N GLY A 11 0.02 7.63 14.72
CA GLY A 11 0.98 8.72 14.96
C GLY A 11 2.32 8.48 14.25
N LEU A 12 2.92 7.30 14.42
CA LEU A 12 4.16 6.91 13.74
C LEU A 12 4.02 6.92 12.21
N PHE A 13 2.93 6.35 11.70
CA PHE A 13 2.64 6.35 10.26
C PHE A 13 2.58 7.78 9.71
N MET A 14 1.88 8.67 10.41
CA MET A 14 1.74 10.07 10.02
C MET A 14 3.06 10.85 10.07
N ILE A 15 3.94 10.54 11.03
CA ILE A 15 5.30 11.09 11.07
C ILE A 15 6.07 10.71 9.81
N VAL A 16 6.08 9.42 9.45
CA VAL A 16 6.78 8.91 8.26
C VAL A 16 6.20 9.53 6.98
N CYS A 17 4.89 9.55 6.83
CA CYS A 17 4.23 10.18 5.68
C CYS A 17 4.53 11.68 5.59
N GLY A 18 4.45 12.40 6.71
CA GLY A 18 4.71 13.84 6.76
C GLY A 18 6.15 14.19 6.38
N PHE A 19 7.14 13.43 6.88
CA PHE A 19 8.54 13.60 6.48
C PHE A 19 8.77 13.24 5.01
N SER A 20 8.15 12.17 4.52
CA SER A 20 8.23 11.77 3.11
C SER A 20 7.70 12.87 2.19
N MET A 21 6.53 13.43 2.49
CA MET A 21 5.93 14.55 1.76
C MET A 21 6.75 15.85 1.88
N GLY A 22 7.33 16.12 3.05
CA GLY A 22 8.18 17.28 3.29
C GLY A 22 9.55 17.22 2.59
N ARG A 23 10.00 16.02 2.23
CA ARG A 23 11.27 15.75 1.53
C ARG A 23 11.13 15.40 0.05
N MET A 24 9.93 15.49 -0.53
CA MET A 24 9.75 15.24 -1.97
C MET A 24 10.71 16.10 -2.81
N GLY A 25 11.35 15.44 -3.78
CA GLY A 25 12.42 15.98 -4.60
C GLY A 25 11.95 17.07 -5.58
N PRO A 26 12.87 17.73 -6.31
CA PRO A 26 12.57 18.88 -7.16
C PRO A 26 11.54 18.65 -8.26
N ALA A 27 11.32 17.39 -8.65
CA ALA A 27 10.34 16.99 -9.65
C ALA A 27 8.89 17.02 -9.14
N PHE A 28 8.67 17.20 -7.83
CA PHE A 28 7.36 17.29 -7.22
C PHE A 28 7.25 18.58 -6.42
N SER A 29 6.08 19.23 -6.46
CA SER A 29 5.80 20.36 -5.58
C SER A 29 5.84 19.88 -4.12
N ARG A 30 6.72 20.47 -3.31
CA ARG A 30 6.81 20.14 -1.89
C ARG A 30 5.49 20.47 -1.21
N SER A 31 4.87 19.49 -0.56
CA SER A 31 3.63 19.71 0.16
C SER A 31 3.86 20.66 1.33
N LYS A 32 3.11 21.77 1.37
CA LYS A 32 3.10 22.71 2.51
C LYS A 32 2.56 22.06 3.80
N ILE A 33 1.86 20.93 3.68
CA ILE A 33 1.21 20.20 4.77
C ILE A 33 2.12 19.11 5.36
N GLY A 34 3.22 18.73 4.68
CA GLY A 34 4.07 17.60 5.10
C GLY A 34 4.62 17.73 6.53
N TYR A 35 5.28 18.85 6.86
CA TYR A 35 5.80 19.08 8.21
C TYR A 35 4.71 19.24 9.29
N PRO A 36 3.62 20.01 9.06
CA PRO A 36 2.48 20.02 9.97
C PRO A 36 1.89 18.63 10.24
N LEU A 37 1.80 17.78 9.20
CA LEU A 37 1.31 16.41 9.33
C LEU A 37 2.23 15.56 10.21
N ALA A 38 3.55 15.72 10.06
CA ALA A 38 4.53 15.02 10.90
C ALA A 38 4.44 15.46 12.37
N LEU A 39 4.28 16.77 12.62
CA LEU A 39 4.10 17.31 13.98
C LEU A 39 2.80 16.83 14.61
N PHE A 40 1.72 16.76 13.85
CA PHE A 40 0.45 16.20 14.33
C PHE A 40 0.58 14.71 14.66
N GLY A 41 1.26 13.93 13.82
CA GLY A 41 1.59 12.53 14.10
C GLY A 41 2.44 12.37 15.38
N LEU A 42 3.40 13.26 15.62
CA LEU A 42 4.17 13.32 16.86
C LEU A 42 3.27 13.57 18.07
N GLY A 43 2.34 14.53 17.97
CA GLY A 43 1.36 14.78 19.01
C GLY A 43 0.51 13.55 19.32
N LEU A 44 0.02 12.85 18.30
CA LEU A 44 -0.75 11.62 18.48
C LEU A 44 0.04 10.50 19.18
N ALA A 45 1.33 10.35 18.85
CA ALA A 45 2.18 9.33 19.46
C ALA A 45 2.54 9.65 20.93
N PHE A 46 2.77 10.92 21.27
CA PHE A 46 3.19 11.33 22.62
C PHE A 46 2.03 11.53 23.61
N PHE A 47 0.88 12.01 23.15
CA PHE A 47 -0.27 12.33 24.01
C PHE A 47 -1.32 11.22 24.04
N ALA A 48 -0.89 9.95 24.02
CA ALA A 48 -1.81 8.83 24.17
C ALA A 48 -2.31 8.74 25.64
N PRO A 49 -3.63 8.52 25.87
CA PRO A 49 -4.22 8.54 27.22
C PRO A 49 -3.61 7.56 28.22
N GLU A 50 -3.11 6.42 27.72
CA GLU A 50 -2.54 5.35 28.54
C GLU A 50 -1.02 5.52 28.75
N GLY A 51 -0.42 6.58 28.21
CA GLY A 51 1.02 6.83 28.31
C GLY A 51 1.85 6.13 27.22
N LEU A 52 3.06 6.63 26.97
CA LEU A 52 3.89 6.18 25.84
C LEU A 52 4.36 4.72 25.98
N VAL A 53 4.85 4.36 27.17
CA VAL A 53 5.51 3.06 27.41
C VAL A 53 4.51 1.90 27.31
N ASP A 54 3.33 2.03 27.92
CA ASP A 54 2.32 0.97 27.91
C ASP A 54 1.75 0.75 26.50
N ASN A 55 1.59 1.83 25.73
CA ASN A 55 1.17 1.75 24.33
C ASN A 55 2.24 1.12 23.44
N GLU A 56 3.51 1.46 23.63
CA GLU A 56 4.63 0.86 22.89
C GLU A 56 4.74 -0.65 23.16
N ILE A 57 4.64 -1.07 24.43
CA ILE A 57 4.70 -2.49 24.81
C ILE A 57 3.55 -3.25 24.16
N THR A 58 2.31 -2.76 24.31
CA THR A 58 1.12 -3.39 23.74
C THR A 58 1.19 -3.43 22.21
N ALA A 59 1.65 -2.36 21.58
CA ALA A 59 1.84 -2.27 20.14
C ALA A 59 2.90 -3.26 19.63
N SER A 60 4.01 -3.40 20.35
CA SER A 60 5.12 -4.32 20.01
C SER A 60 4.72 -5.78 20.19
N GLU A 61 4.00 -6.10 21.26
CA GLU A 61 3.44 -7.44 21.49
C GLU A 61 2.43 -7.80 20.38
N THR A 62 1.50 -6.89 20.07
CA THR A 62 0.53 -7.08 18.99
C THR A 62 1.21 -7.24 17.63
N LEU A 63 2.27 -6.48 17.35
CA LEU A 63 3.07 -6.61 16.14
C LEU A 63 3.76 -7.98 16.08
N ASN A 64 4.39 -8.41 17.17
CA ASN A 64 5.05 -9.72 17.23
C ASN A 64 4.05 -10.85 16.95
N HIS A 65 2.89 -10.84 17.62
CA HIS A 65 1.80 -11.79 17.34
C HIS A 65 1.35 -11.77 15.88
N THR A 66 1.29 -10.59 15.27
CA THR A 66 0.89 -10.43 13.88
C THR A 66 1.94 -10.93 12.89
N LEU A 67 3.23 -10.70 13.17
CA LEU A 67 4.34 -11.07 12.28
C LEU A 67 4.47 -12.58 12.08
N TYR A 68 4.19 -13.37 13.13
CA TYR A 68 4.32 -14.84 13.07
C TYR A 68 3.49 -15.48 11.95
N TRP A 69 2.28 -14.98 11.68
CA TRP A 69 1.46 -15.48 10.59
C TRP A 69 1.56 -14.60 9.33
N THR A 70 1.82 -13.31 9.46
CA THR A 70 1.89 -12.37 8.32
C THR A 70 3.10 -12.63 7.43
N ILE A 71 4.28 -12.91 8.00
CA ILE A 71 5.50 -13.20 7.23
C ILE A 71 5.30 -14.40 6.29
N PRO A 72 4.90 -15.61 6.78
CA PRO A 72 4.63 -16.72 5.88
C PRO A 72 3.47 -16.41 4.92
N GLY A 73 2.47 -15.64 5.33
CA GLY A 73 1.38 -15.19 4.45
C GLY A 73 1.88 -14.39 3.24
N ILE A 74 2.75 -13.40 3.46
CA ILE A 74 3.36 -12.59 2.40
C ILE A 74 4.21 -13.47 1.46
N VAL A 75 5.00 -14.39 2.02
CA VAL A 75 5.82 -15.32 1.22
C VAL A 75 4.94 -16.24 0.36
N GLY A 76 3.84 -16.75 0.92
CA GLY A 76 2.86 -17.57 0.21
C GLY A 76 2.18 -16.80 -0.92
N CYS A 77 1.73 -15.57 -0.65
CA CYS A 77 1.14 -14.68 -1.67
C CYS A 77 2.15 -14.36 -2.79
N TYR A 78 3.41 -14.07 -2.45
CA TYR A 78 4.46 -13.85 -3.45
C TYR A 78 4.66 -15.08 -4.35
N ALA A 79 4.71 -16.28 -3.77
CA ALA A 79 4.81 -17.53 -4.53
C ALA A 79 3.58 -17.75 -5.43
N LEU A 80 2.38 -17.44 -4.93
CA LEU A 80 1.14 -17.48 -5.70
C LEU A 80 1.17 -16.51 -6.88
N PHE A 81 1.54 -15.23 -6.68
CA PHE A 81 1.62 -14.26 -7.77
C PHE A 81 2.67 -14.64 -8.81
N LYS A 82 3.79 -15.23 -8.38
CA LYS A 82 4.83 -15.71 -9.30
C LYS A 82 4.40 -16.98 -10.06
N GLY A 83 3.53 -17.79 -9.47
CA GLY A 83 3.00 -19.02 -10.06
C GLY A 83 1.76 -18.81 -10.93
N ALA A 84 0.94 -17.81 -10.57
CA ALA A 84 -0.26 -17.36 -11.25
C ALA A 84 0.18 -16.55 -12.47
N SER A 85 0.28 -17.26 -13.58
CA SER A 85 0.61 -16.64 -14.83
C SER A 85 -0.49 -15.68 -15.26
N ILE A 86 -0.19 -14.37 -15.31
CA ILE A 86 -1.05 -13.39 -15.97
C ILE A 86 -0.74 -13.32 -17.48
N TYR A 87 0.48 -13.73 -17.92
CA TYR A 87 0.94 -13.57 -19.31
C TYR A 87 1.83 -14.73 -19.87
N ASN A 88 2.06 -15.82 -19.14
CA ASN A 88 2.93 -16.96 -19.50
C ASN A 88 2.28 -18.36 -19.25
N VAL A 89 3.06 -19.45 -19.19
CA VAL A 89 2.61 -20.78 -18.74
C VAL A 89 2.59 -20.84 -17.21
N THR A 90 1.45 -21.22 -16.65
CA THR A 90 1.25 -21.42 -15.22
C THR A 90 2.24 -22.44 -14.65
N LYS A 91 2.82 -22.16 -13.48
CA LYS A 91 3.75 -23.07 -12.80
C LYS A 91 3.02 -23.80 -11.66
N PRO A 92 2.46 -25.02 -11.90
CA PRO A 92 1.58 -25.69 -10.94
C PRO A 92 2.27 -26.02 -9.61
N VAL A 93 3.55 -26.40 -9.66
CA VAL A 93 4.36 -26.66 -8.45
C VAL A 93 4.46 -25.42 -7.58
N LEU A 94 4.66 -24.25 -8.19
CA LEU A 94 4.80 -22.99 -7.46
C LEU A 94 3.46 -22.54 -6.87
N LEU A 95 2.36 -22.72 -7.61
CA LEU A 95 1.01 -22.49 -7.10
C LEU A 95 0.67 -23.38 -5.90
N PHE A 96 0.95 -24.69 -6.00
CA PHE A 96 0.73 -25.62 -4.91
C PHE A 96 1.53 -25.21 -3.67
N SER A 97 2.83 -24.90 -3.84
CA SER A 97 3.68 -24.44 -2.74
C SER A 97 3.18 -23.12 -2.12
N GLY A 98 2.73 -22.17 -2.94
CA GLY A 98 2.18 -20.90 -2.46
C GLY A 98 0.92 -21.10 -1.62
N TRP A 99 -0.02 -21.93 -2.09
CA TRP A 99 -1.22 -22.29 -1.33
C TRP A 99 -0.89 -23.04 -0.03
N SER A 100 0.07 -23.97 -0.05
CA SER A 100 0.51 -24.66 1.17
C SER A 100 1.07 -23.69 2.21
N ILE A 101 1.89 -22.72 1.78
CA ILE A 101 2.47 -21.71 2.69
C ILE A 101 1.37 -20.78 3.24
N VAL A 102 0.40 -20.38 2.42
CA VAL A 102 -0.77 -19.59 2.90
C VAL A 102 -1.59 -20.40 3.91
N ALA A 103 -1.82 -21.69 3.67
CA ALA A 103 -2.53 -22.55 4.62
C ALA A 103 -1.79 -22.69 5.95
N ILE A 104 -0.45 -22.78 5.93
CA ILE A 104 0.39 -22.78 7.14
C ILE A 104 0.29 -21.44 7.87
N SER A 105 0.32 -20.32 7.15
CA SER A 105 0.10 -18.98 7.73
C SER A 105 -1.25 -18.89 8.45
N TRP A 106 -2.33 -19.39 7.83
CA TRP A 106 -3.65 -19.42 8.45
C TRP A 106 -3.73 -20.36 9.65
N TYR A 107 -3.07 -21.51 9.59
CA TYR A 107 -2.97 -22.42 10.72
C TYR A 107 -2.29 -21.74 11.92
N ILE A 108 -1.18 -21.04 11.69
CA ILE A 108 -0.50 -20.26 12.75
C ILE A 108 -1.43 -19.18 13.29
N MET A 109 -2.10 -18.42 12.42
CA MET A 109 -3.03 -17.37 12.82
C MET A 109 -4.15 -17.91 13.73
N ILE A 110 -4.78 -19.03 13.38
CA ILE A 110 -5.90 -19.58 14.14
C ILE A 110 -5.46 -20.08 15.51
N ASN A 111 -4.28 -20.71 15.61
CA ASN A 111 -3.81 -21.33 16.86
C ASN A 111 -3.13 -20.34 17.81
N TYR A 112 -2.56 -19.24 17.30
CA TYR A 112 -1.71 -18.34 18.10
C TYR A 112 -2.21 -16.89 18.18
N SER A 113 -3.15 -16.49 17.33
CA SER A 113 -3.72 -15.13 17.32
C SER A 113 -5.16 -15.07 17.80
N GLU A 114 -5.74 -16.20 18.23
CA GLU A 114 -7.12 -16.34 18.70
C GLU A 114 -8.14 -15.46 17.96
N PRO A 115 -8.20 -15.48 16.61
CA PRO A 115 -8.96 -14.51 15.82
C PRO A 115 -10.49 -14.55 16.07
N PHE A 116 -10.96 -15.56 16.81
CA PHE A 116 -12.38 -15.81 17.09
C PHE A 116 -12.76 -15.62 18.57
N THR A 117 -11.87 -15.11 19.43
CA THR A 117 -12.22 -14.81 20.83
C THR A 117 -12.94 -13.47 21.00
N HIS A 118 -12.80 -12.56 20.04
CA HIS A 118 -13.68 -11.40 19.93
C HIS A 118 -15.05 -11.81 19.37
N ASP A 119 -16.12 -11.15 19.83
CA ASP A 119 -17.50 -11.34 19.38
C ASP A 119 -17.53 -11.47 17.84
N ILE A 120 -17.92 -12.65 17.35
CA ILE A 120 -17.98 -13.00 15.92
C ILE A 120 -18.73 -11.93 15.13
N THR A 121 -19.71 -11.29 15.78
CA THR A 121 -20.48 -10.17 15.24
C THR A 121 -19.57 -8.98 14.88
N SER A 122 -18.65 -8.60 15.77
CA SER A 122 -17.70 -7.50 15.54
C SER A 122 -16.74 -7.82 14.40
N THR A 123 -16.23 -9.05 14.34
CA THR A 123 -15.35 -9.52 13.25
C THR A 123 -16.07 -9.50 11.90
N LEU A 124 -17.32 -9.97 11.83
CA LEU A 124 -18.13 -9.94 10.61
C LEU A 124 -18.45 -8.51 10.17
N VAL A 125 -18.84 -7.64 11.10
CA VAL A 125 -19.08 -6.21 10.82
C VAL A 125 -17.81 -5.55 10.28
N THR A 126 -16.64 -5.89 10.82
CA THR A 126 -15.35 -5.35 10.35
C THR A 126 -15.02 -5.81 8.92
N ILE A 127 -15.21 -7.09 8.62
CA ILE A 127 -15.01 -7.64 7.26
C ILE A 127 -15.96 -6.96 6.26
N ILE A 128 -17.24 -6.83 6.62
CA ILE A 128 -18.24 -6.16 5.79
C ILE A 128 -17.88 -4.69 5.57
N GLY A 129 -17.44 -4.00 6.63
CA GLY A 129 -16.98 -2.61 6.56
C GLY A 129 -15.78 -2.45 5.62
N LEU A 130 -14.81 -3.37 5.68
CA LEU A 130 -13.64 -3.35 4.82
C LEU A 130 -14.00 -3.58 3.34
N LEU A 131 -14.89 -4.55 3.07
CA LEU A 131 -15.43 -4.76 1.72
C LEU A 131 -16.19 -3.53 1.21
N PHE A 132 -17.00 -2.91 2.07
CA PHE A 132 -17.75 -1.70 1.73
C PHE A 132 -16.81 -0.54 1.37
N VAL A 133 -15.77 -0.29 2.17
CA VAL A 133 -14.74 0.72 1.85
C VAL A 133 -14.09 0.43 0.51
N PHE A 134 -13.78 -0.83 0.21
CA PHE A 134 -13.19 -1.23 -1.06
C PHE A 134 -14.13 -0.93 -2.24
N VAL A 135 -15.42 -1.26 -2.09
CA VAL A 135 -16.46 -0.96 -3.09
C VAL A 135 -16.60 0.54 -3.29
N VAL A 136 -16.70 1.32 -2.22
CA VAL A 136 -16.77 2.79 -2.29
C VAL A 136 -15.53 3.36 -2.95
N HIS A 137 -14.34 2.83 -2.65
CA HIS A 137 -13.09 3.26 -3.28
C HIS A 137 -13.10 2.98 -4.79
N ILE A 138 -13.53 1.79 -5.22
CA ILE A 138 -13.68 1.47 -6.66
C ILE A 138 -14.70 2.41 -7.33
N ILE A 139 -15.82 2.70 -6.67
CA ILE A 139 -16.82 3.64 -7.18
C ILE A 139 -16.23 5.05 -7.28
N ALA A 140 -15.48 5.49 -6.27
CA ALA A 140 -14.83 6.81 -6.26
C ALA A 140 -13.77 6.92 -7.37
N VAL A 141 -12.93 5.90 -7.54
CA VAL A 141 -11.95 5.82 -8.64
C VAL A 141 -12.67 5.89 -9.98
N ARG A 142 -13.68 5.03 -10.20
CA ARG A 142 -14.48 5.07 -11.43
C ARG A 142 -15.17 6.39 -11.65
N PHE A 143 -15.66 7.04 -10.59
CA PHE A 143 -16.29 8.35 -10.67
C PHE A 143 -15.29 9.41 -11.10
N VAL A 144 -14.10 9.43 -10.50
CA VAL A 144 -13.00 10.34 -10.86
C VAL A 144 -12.52 10.08 -12.28
N GLU A 145 -12.33 8.82 -12.68
CA GLU A 145 -11.94 8.43 -14.04
C GLU A 145 -13.03 8.74 -15.08
N SER A 146 -14.30 8.63 -14.70
CA SER A 146 -15.44 8.98 -15.57
C SER A 146 -15.62 10.47 -15.75
N ARG A 147 -15.03 11.28 -14.87
CA ARG A 147 -14.92 12.71 -15.14
C ARG A 147 -13.76 12.88 -16.13
N PRO A 148 -13.95 13.64 -17.21
CA PRO A 148 -12.79 14.10 -17.95
C PRO A 148 -11.91 14.81 -16.93
N LEU A 149 -10.66 14.33 -16.77
CA LEU A 149 -9.62 15.22 -16.25
C LEU A 149 -9.79 16.49 -17.08
N SER A 150 -10.03 17.62 -16.41
CA SER A 150 -9.87 18.92 -17.06
C SER A 150 -8.61 18.78 -17.86
N ASP A 151 -8.74 18.88 -19.18
CA ASP A 151 -7.67 18.74 -20.14
C ASP A 151 -6.59 19.69 -19.64
N GLU A 152 -5.66 19.18 -18.84
CA GLU A 152 -4.40 19.87 -18.59
C GLU A 152 -3.73 19.62 -19.91
N THR A 153 -4.12 20.46 -20.87
CA THR A 153 -3.72 20.42 -22.25
C THR A 153 -2.22 20.50 -22.17
N VAL A 154 -1.57 19.33 -22.18
CA VAL A 154 -0.16 19.25 -22.50
C VAL A 154 -0.12 19.92 -23.85
N GLU A 155 0.42 21.15 -23.89
CA GLU A 155 0.44 21.92 -25.11
C GLU A 155 1.01 21.01 -26.20
N PRO A 156 0.34 20.93 -27.36
CA PRO A 156 0.83 20.09 -28.44
C PRO A 156 2.28 20.47 -28.70
N LEU A 157 3.14 19.45 -28.90
CA LEU A 157 4.59 19.66 -29.09
C LEU A 157 4.81 20.86 -30.01
N SER A 158 5.59 21.82 -29.52
CA SER A 158 5.98 22.96 -30.35
C SER A 158 6.68 22.45 -31.61
N GLU A 159 6.61 23.21 -32.70
CA GLU A 159 7.28 22.82 -33.96
C GLU A 159 8.78 22.52 -33.77
N SER A 160 9.41 23.17 -32.79
CA SER A 160 10.80 22.92 -32.40
C SER A 160 11.01 21.54 -31.76
N GLU A 161 10.15 21.14 -30.84
CA GLU A 161 10.23 19.84 -30.17
C GLU A 161 9.83 18.72 -31.11
N LYS A 162 8.83 18.95 -31.97
CA LYS A 162 8.43 18.02 -33.02
C LYS A 162 9.58 17.75 -33.97
N THR A 163 10.26 18.79 -34.44
CA THR A 163 11.45 18.66 -35.30
C THR A 163 12.58 17.91 -34.60
N TYR A 164 12.83 18.21 -33.33
CA TYR A 164 13.84 17.53 -32.53
C TYR A 164 13.54 16.04 -32.35
N VAL A 165 12.31 15.70 -31.93
CA VAL A 165 11.85 14.32 -31.75
C VAL A 165 11.88 13.55 -33.07
N THR A 166 11.40 14.15 -34.16
CA THR A 166 11.47 13.55 -35.50
C THR A 166 12.92 13.29 -35.93
N THR A 167 13.85 14.21 -35.65
CA THR A 167 15.28 14.06 -35.98
C THR A 167 15.93 12.94 -35.16
N VAL A 168 15.61 12.84 -33.87
CA VAL A 168 16.15 11.78 -32.99
C VAL A 168 15.58 10.41 -33.39
N LEU A 169 14.28 10.33 -33.69
CA LEU A 169 13.63 9.10 -34.15
C LEU A 169 14.16 8.67 -35.52
N SER A 170 14.27 9.57 -36.48
CA SER A 170 14.78 9.25 -37.82
C SER A 170 16.25 8.83 -37.77
N ARG A 171 17.05 9.43 -36.89
CA ARG A 171 18.45 9.04 -36.67
C ARG A 171 18.59 7.65 -36.04
N ASN A 172 17.71 7.28 -35.11
CA ASN A 172 17.77 5.99 -34.42
C ASN A 172 17.08 4.84 -35.18
N LEU A 173 16.02 5.14 -35.92
CA LEU A 173 15.26 4.16 -36.72
C LEU A 173 15.78 4.02 -38.15
N GLY A 174 16.27 5.10 -38.76
CA GLY A 174 16.89 5.07 -40.09
C GLY A 174 18.17 4.24 -40.11
N ASN A 175 18.87 4.13 -38.97
CA ASN A 175 20.06 3.30 -38.82
C ASN A 175 19.76 1.80 -38.63
N ARG A 176 18.48 1.39 -38.59
CA ARG A 176 18.05 -0.03 -38.52
C ARG A 176 17.51 -0.58 -39.84
N GLY A 177 17.48 0.23 -40.91
CA GLY A 177 16.96 -0.17 -42.22
C GLY A 177 18.02 -0.67 -43.22
N GLU A 178 19.30 -0.64 -42.87
CA GLU A 178 20.43 -1.00 -43.76
C GLU A 178 21.38 -2.05 -43.14
N GLN A 179 20.83 -3.11 -42.54
CA GLN A 179 21.55 -4.36 -42.27
C GLN A 179 20.74 -5.56 -42.73
#